data_AF-A0A6B3NRL0-F1
#
_entry.id   AF-A0A6B3NRL0-F1
#
_cell.length_a   1.000
_cell.length_b   1.000
_cell.length_c   1.000
_cell.angle_alpha   90.00
_cell.angle_beta   90.00
_cell.angle_gamma   90.00
#
_symmetry.space_group_name_H-M   'P 1'
#
loop_
_entity.id
_entity.type
_entity.pdbx_description
1 polymer ?
#
loop_
_entity_poly.entity_id
_entity_poly.type
_entity_poly.pdbx_seq_one_letter_code
_entity_poly.pdbx_strand_id
1 'polypeptide(L)'
;MRFGLISIWRIEMPTARNSGTFQVVLPQVPDALELLADDGGAYLIDRATQDAPLRVLIATSWPVDADDPPGTQSMLQLYWDNATVGAPYVFTWPFDPDQVFPFTAFVPREFLTAPGIHRLKYEVMLWSENEAFSDEILINIDREAPNHNNRGERLGFDDQVIEQGVTDAYLELNRGRLPAIVPRWSDIREGDLVEYFVGVSADPSHPSVLRGGSLRVDLSMLPALR
;
A
#
# COMPACT_ATOMS: atom_id res chain seq x y z
N MET A 1 -11.63 60.56 53.70
CA MET A 1 -11.11 59.95 52.46
C MET A 1 -11.05 58.44 52.67
N ARG A 2 -11.93 57.69 52.00
CA ARG A 2 -11.95 56.22 52.01
C ARG A 2 -11.24 55.73 50.75
N PHE A 3 -10.16 54.97 50.90
CA PHE A 3 -9.56 54.23 49.80
C PHE A 3 -10.11 52.80 49.83
N GLY A 4 -10.80 52.40 48.75
CA GLY A 4 -11.37 51.08 48.57
C GLY A 4 -10.30 50.05 48.23
N LEU A 5 -10.40 48.89 48.86
CA LEU A 5 -9.64 47.68 48.50
C LEU A 5 -10.15 47.15 47.15
N ILE A 6 -9.25 46.98 46.19
CA ILE A 6 -9.51 46.25 44.95
C ILE A 6 -9.25 44.77 45.24
N SER A 7 -10.32 43.97 45.30
CA SER A 7 -10.24 42.52 45.36
C SER A 7 -9.86 41.99 43.97
N ILE A 8 -8.62 41.53 43.83
CA ILE A 8 -8.17 40.81 42.64
C ILE A 8 -8.65 39.36 42.79
N TRP A 9 -9.67 38.97 42.04
CA TRP A 9 -10.04 37.55 41.92
C TRP A 9 -8.94 36.84 41.13
N ARG A 10 -8.03 36.19 41.84
CA ARG A 10 -7.13 35.18 41.26
C ARG A 10 -8.01 33.98 40.94
N ILE A 11 -8.36 33.82 39.66
CA ILE A 11 -8.87 32.54 39.16
C ILE A 11 -7.68 31.59 39.26
N GLU A 12 -7.71 30.67 40.23
CA GLU A 12 -6.86 29.49 40.18
C GLU A 12 -7.28 28.72 38.92
N MET A 13 -6.45 28.79 37.88
CA MET A 13 -6.54 27.85 36.78
C MET A 13 -6.34 26.46 37.39
N PRO A 14 -7.23 25.49 37.18
CA PRO A 14 -7.01 24.14 37.67
C PRO A 14 -5.72 23.59 37.02
N THR A 15 -4.66 23.54 37.81
CA THR A 15 -3.40 22.91 37.45
C THR A 15 -3.55 21.41 37.59
N ALA A 16 -4.07 20.77 36.55
CA ALA A 16 -3.86 19.35 36.24
C ALA A 16 -4.33 19.13 34.79
N ARG A 17 -3.47 19.40 33.81
CA ARG A 17 -3.67 18.86 32.46
C ARG A 17 -3.41 17.36 32.57
N ASN A 18 -4.46 16.54 32.48
CA ASN A 18 -4.30 15.11 32.32
C ASN A 18 -3.55 14.89 30.99
N SER A 19 -2.25 14.60 31.07
CA SER A 19 -1.48 14.02 29.96
C SER A 19 -1.96 12.58 29.75
N GLY A 20 -3.17 12.42 29.23
CA GLY A 20 -3.71 11.13 28.84
C GLY A 20 -3.11 10.77 27.48
N THR A 21 -2.17 9.84 27.45
CA THR A 21 -1.77 9.24 26.16
C THR A 21 -2.94 8.40 25.65
N PHE A 22 -3.55 8.81 24.54
CA PHE A 22 -4.50 7.98 23.81
C PHE A 22 -3.81 7.29 22.65
N GLN A 23 -4.37 6.16 22.21
CA GLN A 23 -3.86 5.43 21.05
C GLN A 23 -4.80 5.61 19.87
N VAL A 24 -4.23 5.65 18.69
CA VAL A 24 -4.96 5.67 17.42
C VAL A 24 -4.58 4.46 16.59
N VAL A 25 -5.46 4.06 15.69
CA VAL A 25 -5.26 2.86 14.87
C VAL A 25 -4.31 3.14 13.71
N LEU A 26 -3.79 2.07 13.10
CA LEU A 26 -3.00 2.18 11.87
C LEU A 26 -3.85 2.81 10.74
N PRO A 27 -3.27 3.68 9.90
CA PRO A 27 -3.92 4.07 8.65
C PRO A 27 -4.06 2.85 7.74
N GLN A 28 -5.12 2.82 6.95
CA GLN A 28 -5.33 1.81 5.91
C GLN A 28 -5.21 2.46 4.54
N VAL A 29 -4.70 1.71 3.56
CA VAL A 29 -4.56 2.19 2.18
C VAL A 29 -5.37 1.25 1.29
N PRO A 30 -6.63 1.57 0.96
CA PRO A 30 -7.50 0.68 0.21
C PRO A 30 -7.00 0.36 -1.22
N ASP A 31 -6.13 1.21 -1.76
CA ASP A 31 -5.52 1.05 -3.08
C ASP A 31 -4.20 0.24 -3.04
N ALA A 32 -3.76 -0.18 -1.85
CA ALA A 32 -2.63 -1.06 -1.70
C ALA A 32 -2.99 -2.49 -2.07
N LEU A 33 -2.03 -3.19 -2.66
CA LEU A 33 -2.09 -4.63 -2.86
C LEU A 33 -2.01 -5.35 -1.49
N GLU A 34 -2.49 -6.58 -1.45
CA GLU A 34 -2.28 -7.45 -0.30
C GLU A 34 -0.79 -7.60 -0.03
N LEU A 35 -0.39 -7.49 1.23
CA LEU A 35 1.00 -7.63 1.64
C LEU A 35 1.41 -9.11 1.59
N LEU A 36 2.31 -9.45 0.68
CA LEU A 36 2.84 -10.79 0.50
C LEU A 36 4.10 -11.02 1.34
N ALA A 37 4.52 -12.27 1.49
CA ALA A 37 5.63 -12.64 2.36
C ALA A 37 6.99 -12.08 1.90
N ASP A 38 7.17 -11.89 0.59
CA ASP A 38 8.39 -11.38 -0.04
C ASP A 38 8.41 -9.86 -0.23
N ASP A 39 7.37 -9.14 0.21
CA ASP A 39 7.28 -7.67 0.13
C ASP A 39 8.12 -6.93 1.17
N GLY A 40 8.78 -7.65 2.09
CA GLY A 40 9.64 -7.05 3.11
C GLY A 40 8.89 -6.14 4.10
N GLY A 41 7.57 -6.31 4.23
CA GLY A 41 6.73 -5.53 5.13
C GLY A 41 6.26 -4.18 4.59
N ALA A 42 6.48 -3.89 3.29
CA ALA A 42 6.01 -2.68 2.64
C ALA A 42 4.92 -2.98 1.62
N TYR A 43 3.77 -2.31 1.75
CA TYR A 43 2.67 -2.46 0.81
C TYR A 43 3.04 -1.90 -0.57
N LEU A 44 2.70 -2.64 -1.62
CA LEU A 44 2.78 -2.15 -2.99
C LEU A 44 1.49 -1.43 -3.37
N ILE A 45 1.61 -0.40 -4.21
CA ILE A 45 0.47 0.33 -4.77
C ILE A 45 0.26 -0.11 -6.22
N ASP A 46 -1.00 -0.42 -6.58
CA ASP A 46 -1.33 -0.81 -7.95
C ASP A 46 -0.85 0.26 -8.94
N ARG A 47 -0.15 -0.16 -9.98
CA ARG A 47 0.40 0.71 -11.02
C ARG A 47 -0.65 1.65 -11.63
N ALA A 48 -1.90 1.21 -11.77
CA ALA A 48 -2.99 2.05 -12.27
C ALA A 48 -3.37 3.20 -11.32
N THR A 49 -3.02 3.09 -10.04
CA THR A 49 -3.33 4.07 -8.99
C THR A 49 -2.16 4.97 -8.62
N GLN A 50 -0.93 4.62 -9.03
CA GLN A 50 0.28 5.39 -8.69
C GLN A 50 0.31 6.82 -9.28
N ASP A 51 -0.46 7.09 -10.33
CA ASP A 51 -0.58 8.43 -10.94
C ASP A 51 -1.76 9.26 -10.38
N ALA A 52 -2.50 8.71 -9.42
CA ALA A 52 -3.62 9.35 -8.72
C ALA A 52 -3.26 9.67 -7.26
N PRO A 53 -3.99 10.59 -6.60
CA PRO A 53 -3.86 10.76 -5.15
C PRO A 53 -4.14 9.45 -4.41
N LEU A 54 -3.25 9.07 -3.49
CA LEU A 54 -3.38 7.85 -2.71
C LEU A 54 -4.43 8.05 -1.60
N ARG A 55 -5.41 7.15 -1.53
CA ARG A 55 -6.43 7.19 -0.48
C ARG A 55 -5.89 6.59 0.81
N VAL A 56 -6.08 7.31 1.90
CA VAL A 56 -5.73 6.89 3.26
C VAL A 56 -7.01 6.88 4.08
N LEU A 57 -7.38 5.70 4.56
CA LEU A 57 -8.57 5.48 5.35
C LEU A 57 -8.20 5.40 6.83
N ILE A 58 -8.88 6.21 7.64
CA ILE A 58 -8.80 6.16 9.09
C ILE A 58 -10.09 5.51 9.57
N ALA A 59 -9.98 4.26 10.04
CA ALA A 59 -11.15 3.39 10.22
C ALA A 59 -12.08 3.85 11.35
N THR A 60 -11.50 4.35 12.45
CA THR A 60 -12.22 4.72 13.66
C THR A 60 -11.73 6.07 14.16
N SER A 61 -12.60 6.81 14.83
CA SER A 61 -12.18 8.00 15.57
C SER A 61 -11.22 7.61 16.70
N TRP A 62 -10.43 8.59 17.14
CA TRP A 62 -9.81 8.55 18.46
C TRP A 62 -10.89 8.52 19.56
N PRO A 63 -10.53 8.20 20.82
CA PRO A 63 -11.48 8.28 21.93
C PRO A 63 -12.17 9.64 21.94
N VAL A 64 -13.49 9.60 21.85
CA VAL A 64 -14.33 10.78 21.97
C VAL A 64 -14.44 11.08 23.45
N ASP A 65 -13.67 12.04 23.93
CA ASP A 65 -13.93 12.58 25.26
C ASP A 65 -15.22 13.39 25.14
N ALA A 66 -16.31 12.88 25.74
CA ALA A 66 -17.63 13.52 25.75
C ALA A 66 -17.64 14.92 26.38
N ASP A 67 -16.51 15.37 26.93
CA ASP A 67 -16.31 16.64 27.61
C ASP A 67 -15.56 17.69 26.77
N ASP A 68 -15.20 17.39 25.51
CA ASP A 68 -14.60 18.42 24.64
C ASP A 68 -15.59 19.58 24.44
N PRO A 69 -15.22 20.84 24.78
CA PRO A 69 -16.19 21.93 24.76
C PRO A 69 -16.77 22.17 23.37
N PRO A 70 -18.10 22.39 23.22
CA PRO A 70 -18.69 22.70 21.93
C PRO A 70 -18.01 23.89 21.25
N GLY A 71 -17.70 23.75 19.96
CA GLY A 71 -16.99 24.75 19.14
C GLY A 71 -15.47 24.65 19.17
N THR A 72 -14.88 23.74 19.96
CA THR A 72 -13.44 23.46 19.88
C THR A 72 -13.11 22.59 18.68
N GLN A 73 -11.81 22.52 18.35
CA GLN A 73 -11.31 21.85 17.16
C GLN A 73 -10.29 20.78 17.51
N SER A 74 -10.44 19.61 16.90
CA SER A 74 -9.39 18.60 16.77
C SER A 74 -8.85 18.60 15.35
N MET A 75 -7.58 18.23 15.19
CA MET A 75 -6.89 18.21 13.90
C MET A 75 -6.34 16.82 13.60
N LEU A 76 -6.42 16.42 12.34
CA LEU A 76 -5.72 15.25 11.80
C LEU A 76 -4.71 15.70 10.75
N GLN A 77 -3.44 15.40 10.96
CA GLN A 77 -2.35 15.72 10.03
C GLN A 77 -1.75 14.43 9.48
N LEU A 78 -1.74 14.28 8.15
CA LEU A 78 -1.01 13.20 7.48
C LEU A 78 0.47 13.54 7.36
N TYR A 79 1.31 12.50 7.43
CA TYR A 79 2.75 12.59 7.23
C TYR A 79 3.24 11.57 6.21
N TRP A 80 4.12 12.02 5.30
CA TRP A 80 4.84 11.20 4.32
C TRP A 80 6.33 11.43 4.51
N ASP A 81 7.09 10.40 4.88
CA ASP A 81 8.53 10.50 5.21
C ASP A 81 8.85 11.62 6.21
N ASN A 82 8.01 11.77 7.24
CA ASN A 82 8.04 12.86 8.23
C ASN A 82 7.73 14.27 7.71
N ALA A 83 7.44 14.46 6.43
CA ALA A 83 6.91 15.71 5.91
C ALA A 83 5.39 15.77 6.06
N THR A 84 4.85 16.93 6.41
CA THR A 84 3.40 17.12 6.46
C THR A 84 2.80 17.07 5.05
N VAL A 85 1.68 16.37 4.93
CA VAL A 85 0.92 16.25 3.69
C VAL A 85 -0.25 17.22 3.74
N GLY A 86 -0.17 18.29 2.96
CA GLY A 86 -1.22 19.30 2.89
C GLY A 86 -1.49 20.01 4.21
N ALA A 87 -2.66 20.63 4.30
CA ALA A 87 -3.17 21.22 5.55
C ALA A 87 -3.85 20.15 6.42
N PRO A 88 -3.88 20.33 7.75
CA PRO A 88 -4.58 19.40 8.63
C PRO A 88 -6.09 19.40 8.37
N TYR A 89 -6.72 18.24 8.50
CA TYR A 89 -8.16 18.10 8.49
C TYR A 89 -8.71 18.51 9.85
N VAL A 90 -9.72 19.39 9.86
CA VAL A 90 -10.27 19.98 11.09
C VAL A 90 -11.64 19.40 11.41
N PHE A 91 -11.82 18.95 12.65
CA PHE A 91 -13.07 18.40 13.18
C PHE A 91 -13.57 19.32 14.29
N THR A 92 -14.81 19.82 14.16
CA THR A 92 -15.41 20.73 15.15
C THR A 92 -16.34 19.96 16.07
N TRP A 93 -16.18 20.13 17.38
CA TRP A 93 -17.01 19.45 18.38
C TRP A 93 -18.35 20.15 18.62
N PRO A 94 -19.43 19.41 18.94
CA PRO A 94 -19.52 17.95 18.87
C PRO A 94 -19.68 17.45 17.43
N PHE A 95 -19.05 16.33 17.08
CA PHE A 95 -19.34 15.58 15.86
C PHE A 95 -19.75 14.14 16.20
N ASP A 96 -20.52 13.50 15.31
CA ASP A 96 -20.91 12.09 15.43
C ASP A 96 -19.85 11.21 14.74
N PRO A 97 -19.06 10.40 15.47
CA PRO A 97 -18.01 9.56 14.88
C PRO A 97 -18.54 8.58 13.86
N ASP A 98 -19.74 8.03 14.07
CA ASP A 98 -20.33 7.02 13.18
C ASP A 98 -20.77 7.63 11.84
N GLN A 99 -20.90 8.96 11.76
CA GLN A 99 -21.17 9.69 10.51
C GLN A 99 -19.91 10.18 9.80
N VAL A 100 -18.81 10.34 10.54
CA VAL A 100 -17.55 10.90 10.04
C VAL A 100 -16.56 9.81 9.65
N PHE A 101 -16.58 8.68 10.37
CA PHE A 101 -15.66 7.56 10.18
C PHE A 101 -16.36 6.38 9.51
N PRO A 102 -15.67 5.65 8.61
CA PRO A 102 -14.25 5.76 8.31
C PRO A 102 -13.92 7.01 7.47
N PHE A 103 -12.91 7.76 7.90
CA PHE A 103 -12.54 9.04 7.30
C PHE A 103 -11.53 8.84 6.18
N THR A 104 -11.76 9.45 5.03
CA THR A 104 -10.84 9.35 3.88
C THR A 104 -10.01 10.63 3.76
N ALA A 105 -8.71 10.50 3.95
CA ALA A 105 -7.70 11.49 3.64
C ALA A 105 -6.96 11.11 2.35
N PHE A 106 -6.21 12.06 1.79
CA PHE A 106 -5.48 11.86 0.54
C PHE A 106 -4.02 12.28 0.67
N VAL A 107 -3.11 11.43 0.18
CA VAL A 107 -1.74 11.82 -0.14
C VAL A 107 -1.70 12.25 -1.60
N PRO A 108 -1.41 13.52 -1.91
CA PRO A 108 -1.34 14.01 -3.28
C PRO A 108 -0.27 13.28 -4.10
N ARG A 109 -0.51 13.15 -5.40
CA ARG A 109 0.35 12.39 -6.32
C ARG A 109 1.81 12.87 -6.34
N GLU A 110 2.07 14.14 -6.03
CA GLU A 110 3.42 14.72 -5.97
C GLU A 110 4.33 14.02 -4.96
N PHE A 111 3.76 13.47 -3.88
CA PHE A 111 4.49 12.67 -2.90
C PHE A 111 4.81 11.24 -3.40
N LEU A 112 4.10 10.76 -4.42
CA LEU A 112 4.23 9.40 -4.98
C LEU A 112 5.18 9.33 -6.19
N THR A 113 5.94 10.40 -6.44
CA THR A 113 6.79 10.52 -7.63
C THR A 113 8.14 9.82 -7.48
N ALA A 114 8.68 9.82 -6.26
CA ALA A 114 9.92 9.13 -5.94
C ALA A 114 9.65 7.62 -5.81
N PRO A 115 10.43 6.76 -6.49
CA PRO A 115 10.36 5.32 -6.25
C PRO A 115 11.03 4.94 -4.93
N GLY A 116 10.61 3.81 -4.37
CA GLY A 116 11.18 3.21 -3.15
C GLY A 116 10.21 3.14 -1.97
N ILE A 117 10.77 2.81 -0.80
CA ILE A 117 10.00 2.64 0.44
C ILE A 117 9.80 3.99 1.13
N HIS A 118 8.56 4.31 1.41
CA HIS A 118 8.09 5.52 2.09
C HIS A 118 7.31 5.18 3.36
N ARG A 119 7.28 6.11 4.31
CA ARG A 119 6.58 5.96 5.59
C ARG A 119 5.32 6.82 5.60
N LEU A 120 4.18 6.19 5.87
CA LEU A 120 2.91 6.86 6.06
C LEU A 120 2.44 6.71 7.52
N LYS A 121 2.13 7.84 8.15
CA LYS A 121 1.45 7.90 9.45
C LYS A 121 0.56 9.12 9.51
N TYR A 122 -0.23 9.21 10.57
CA TYR A 122 -0.97 10.42 10.89
C TYR A 122 -0.84 10.79 12.36
N GLU A 123 -1.12 12.04 12.65
CA GLU A 123 -1.18 12.60 13.99
C GLU A 123 -2.59 13.14 14.23
N VAL A 124 -3.09 12.93 15.44
CA VAL A 124 -4.29 13.57 15.94
C VAL A 124 -3.89 14.52 17.05
N MET A 125 -4.32 15.78 16.93
CA MET A 125 -4.17 16.79 17.96
C MET A 125 -5.54 17.21 18.46
N LEU A 126 -5.78 17.05 19.76
CA LEU A 126 -7.02 17.43 20.41
C LEU A 126 -6.97 18.87 20.90
N TRP A 127 -8.14 19.45 21.14
CA TRP A 127 -8.26 20.77 21.78
C TRP A 127 -7.54 20.85 23.13
N SER A 128 -7.56 19.74 23.89
CA SER A 128 -6.88 19.61 25.19
C SER A 128 -5.35 19.68 25.11
N GLU A 129 -4.78 19.84 23.91
CA GLU A 129 -3.34 19.73 23.60
C GLU A 129 -2.79 18.31 23.80
N ASN A 130 -3.66 17.30 23.94
CA ASN A 130 -3.26 15.91 23.86
C ASN A 130 -3.06 15.52 22.40
N GLU A 131 -1.93 14.89 22.11
CA GLU A 131 -1.56 14.43 20.78
C GLU A 131 -1.25 12.93 20.77
N ALA A 132 -1.53 12.29 19.64
CA ALA A 132 -1.16 10.90 19.41
C ALA A 132 -0.78 10.69 17.94
N PHE A 133 0.30 9.96 17.73
CA PHE A 133 0.70 9.45 16.42
C PHE A 133 0.14 8.05 16.23
N SER A 134 -0.27 7.74 15.00
CA SER A 134 -0.40 6.35 14.59
C SER A 134 0.98 5.69 14.50
N ASP A 135 0.98 4.37 14.60
CA ASP A 135 2.10 3.60 14.08
C ASP A 135 2.26 3.85 12.57
N GLU A 136 3.48 3.67 12.08
CA GLU A 136 3.84 3.87 10.67
C GLU A 136 3.50 2.61 9.86
N ILE A 137 2.97 2.80 8.65
CA ILE A 137 2.98 1.77 7.62
C ILE A 137 4.01 2.11 6.55
N LEU A 138 4.57 1.06 5.94
CA LEU A 138 5.54 1.19 4.87
C LEU A 138 4.82 1.00 3.52
N ILE A 139 5.05 1.92 2.59
CA ILE A 139 4.53 1.88 1.23
C ILE A 139 5.72 1.86 0.27
N ASN A 140 5.80 0.86 -0.61
CA ASN A 140 6.80 0.81 -1.66
C ASN A 140 6.21 1.30 -2.98
N ILE A 141 6.71 2.44 -3.48
CA ILE A 141 6.40 2.96 -4.81
C ILE A 141 7.32 2.28 -5.81
N ASP A 142 6.85 1.17 -6.36
CA ASP A 142 7.57 0.42 -7.39
C ASP A 142 7.24 0.96 -8.79
N ARG A 143 8.28 1.42 -9.49
CA ARG A 143 8.22 1.92 -10.87
C ARG A 143 9.09 1.08 -11.81
N GLU A 144 9.71 0.02 -11.32
CA GLU A 144 10.52 -0.86 -12.15
C GLU A 144 9.59 -1.69 -13.05
N ALA A 145 9.96 -1.81 -14.32
CA ALA A 145 9.23 -2.68 -15.23
C ALA A 145 9.59 -4.14 -14.90
N PRO A 146 8.63 -5.08 -14.97
CA PRO A 146 8.90 -6.50 -14.74
C PRO A 146 10.10 -6.99 -15.57
N ASN A 147 10.94 -7.84 -14.99
CA ASN A 147 12.15 -8.38 -15.61
C ASN A 147 13.07 -7.26 -16.17
N HIS A 148 13.13 -6.12 -15.48
CA HIS A 148 13.80 -4.90 -15.92
C HIS A 148 13.48 -4.48 -17.36
N ASN A 149 12.22 -4.64 -17.78
CA ASN A 149 11.74 -4.39 -19.15
C ASN A 149 12.39 -5.29 -20.23
N ASN A 150 13.05 -6.38 -19.84
CA ASN A 150 13.56 -7.36 -20.79
C ASN A 150 12.47 -8.37 -21.14
N ARG A 151 12.54 -8.86 -22.37
CA ARG A 151 11.73 -10.02 -22.76
C ARG A 151 12.14 -11.23 -21.91
N GLY A 152 11.15 -11.96 -21.40
CA GLY A 152 11.38 -13.24 -20.74
C GLY A 152 12.08 -14.25 -21.65
N GLU A 153 12.81 -15.18 -21.05
CA GLU A 153 13.47 -16.25 -21.77
C GLU A 153 12.46 -17.20 -22.44
N ARG A 154 12.95 -18.00 -23.39
CA ARG A 154 12.13 -19.05 -24.00
C ARG A 154 11.77 -20.09 -22.95
N LEU A 155 10.55 -20.60 -23.02
CA LEU A 155 10.15 -21.75 -22.20
C LEU A 155 11.10 -22.93 -22.43
N GLY A 156 11.50 -23.58 -21.35
CA GLY A 156 12.22 -24.84 -21.39
C GLY A 156 11.25 -26.00 -21.65
N PHE A 157 11.68 -26.98 -22.43
CA PHE A 157 10.95 -28.21 -22.68
C PHE A 157 11.90 -29.40 -22.52
N ASP A 158 11.35 -30.59 -22.32
CA ASP A 158 12.14 -31.83 -22.25
C ASP A 158 13.01 -32.00 -23.49
N ASP A 159 14.21 -32.58 -23.32
CA ASP A 159 15.17 -32.79 -24.42
C ASP A 159 14.55 -33.53 -25.61
N GLN A 160 13.67 -34.52 -25.36
CA GLN A 160 12.94 -35.22 -26.41
C GLN A 160 12.10 -34.27 -27.27
N VAL A 161 11.43 -33.28 -26.66
CA VAL A 161 10.64 -32.28 -27.38
C VAL A 161 11.55 -31.34 -28.16
N ILE A 162 12.68 -30.95 -27.60
CA ILE A 162 13.64 -30.06 -28.25
C ILE A 162 14.29 -30.74 -29.47
N GLU A 163 14.67 -32.01 -29.33
CA GLU A 163 15.38 -32.77 -30.36
C GLU A 163 14.46 -33.33 -31.44
N GLN A 164 13.28 -33.82 -31.06
CA GLN A 164 12.38 -34.58 -31.95
C GLN A 164 11.08 -33.84 -32.26
N GLY A 165 10.83 -32.70 -31.62
CA GLY A 165 9.55 -32.02 -31.66
C GLY A 165 8.49 -32.70 -30.79
N VAL A 166 7.29 -32.11 -30.80
CA VAL A 166 6.12 -32.72 -30.14
C VAL A 166 5.59 -33.84 -31.03
N THR A 167 5.69 -35.08 -30.56
CA THR A 167 5.22 -36.27 -31.28
C THR A 167 3.94 -36.82 -30.66
N ASP A 168 3.16 -37.58 -31.43
CA ASP A 168 1.95 -38.25 -30.94
C ASP A 168 2.28 -39.17 -29.75
N ALA A 169 3.36 -39.95 -29.84
CA ALA A 169 3.82 -40.82 -28.76
C ALA A 169 4.19 -40.04 -27.48
N TYR A 170 4.81 -38.86 -27.62
CA TYR A 170 5.11 -38.00 -26.47
C TYR A 170 3.82 -37.48 -25.82
N LEU A 171 2.84 -37.04 -26.63
CA LEU A 171 1.56 -36.57 -26.12
C LEU A 171 0.76 -37.71 -25.45
N GLU A 172 0.74 -38.92 -26.00
CA GLU A 172 0.12 -40.08 -25.35
C GLU A 172 0.73 -40.36 -23.97
N LEU A 173 2.07 -40.39 -23.89
CA LEU A 173 2.79 -40.61 -22.65
C LEU A 173 2.51 -39.51 -21.61
N ASN A 174 2.40 -38.25 -22.06
CA ASN A 174 2.16 -37.08 -21.22
C ASN A 174 0.67 -36.71 -21.10
N ARG A 175 -0.24 -37.62 -21.44
CA ARG A 175 -1.71 -37.46 -21.30
C ARG A 175 -2.25 -36.21 -22.01
N GLY A 176 -1.76 -35.96 -23.23
CA GLY A 176 -2.11 -34.82 -24.06
C GLY A 176 -1.54 -33.48 -23.57
N ARG A 177 -0.55 -33.49 -22.68
CA ARG A 177 0.07 -32.29 -22.13
C ARG A 177 1.46 -32.09 -22.72
N LEU A 178 1.86 -30.84 -22.84
CA LEU A 178 3.22 -30.42 -23.10
C LEU A 178 3.71 -29.63 -21.90
N PRO A 179 4.33 -30.29 -20.90
CA PRO A 179 4.94 -29.60 -19.78
C PRO A 179 6.01 -28.63 -20.28
N ALA A 180 6.00 -27.42 -19.72
CA ALA A 180 6.98 -26.40 -20.01
C ALA A 180 7.52 -25.84 -18.69
N ILE A 181 8.80 -25.49 -18.71
CA ILE A 181 9.48 -24.85 -17.58
C ILE A 181 9.58 -23.36 -17.91
N VAL A 182 9.08 -22.52 -17.02
CA VAL A 182 9.31 -21.06 -17.08
C VAL A 182 10.67 -20.81 -16.43
N PRO A 183 11.69 -20.32 -17.16
CA PRO A 183 12.95 -19.94 -16.54
C PRO A 183 12.71 -18.81 -15.55
N ARG A 184 13.35 -18.89 -14.38
CA ARG A 184 13.30 -17.80 -13.40
C ARG A 184 14.15 -16.64 -13.88
N TRP A 185 13.74 -15.43 -13.53
CA TRP A 185 14.52 -14.21 -13.74
C TRP A 185 14.79 -13.53 -12.39
N SER A 186 15.68 -12.53 -12.37
CA SER A 186 16.30 -12.05 -11.13
C SER A 186 15.35 -11.31 -10.18
N ASP A 187 14.30 -10.68 -10.70
CA ASP A 187 13.34 -9.88 -9.94
C ASP A 187 11.95 -10.55 -9.80
N ILE A 188 11.85 -11.87 -10.07
CA ILE A 188 10.59 -12.62 -9.92
C ILE A 188 10.08 -12.59 -8.47
N ARG A 189 8.79 -12.29 -8.28
CA ARG A 189 8.13 -12.21 -6.97
C ARG A 189 6.85 -13.04 -6.89
N GLU A 190 6.38 -13.27 -5.68
CA GLU A 190 5.07 -13.87 -5.44
C GLU A 190 3.96 -12.99 -6.04
N GLY A 191 2.97 -13.61 -6.67
CA GLY A 191 1.86 -12.91 -7.30
C GLY A 191 2.12 -12.41 -8.73
N ASP A 192 3.38 -12.41 -9.21
CA ASP A 192 3.74 -12.02 -10.57
C ASP A 192 2.91 -12.78 -11.63
N LEU A 193 2.55 -12.08 -12.71
CA LEU A 193 1.84 -12.69 -13.84
C LEU A 193 2.79 -12.94 -15.00
N VAL A 194 3.03 -14.23 -15.29
CA VAL A 194 3.76 -14.67 -16.48
C VAL A 194 2.79 -14.88 -17.61
N GLU A 195 3.02 -14.21 -18.74
CA GLU A 195 2.31 -14.46 -19.99
C GLU A 195 3.22 -15.13 -20.99
N TYR A 196 2.74 -16.21 -21.61
CA TYR A 196 3.48 -16.89 -22.67
C TYR A 196 2.69 -16.86 -23.97
N PHE A 197 3.46 -16.89 -25.04
CA PHE A 197 2.96 -16.69 -26.39
C PHE A 197 3.46 -17.82 -27.29
N VAL A 198 2.56 -18.32 -28.13
CA VAL A 198 2.83 -19.37 -29.12
C VAL A 198 2.59 -18.76 -30.49
N GLY A 199 3.55 -18.92 -31.40
CA GLY A 199 3.43 -18.39 -32.74
C GLY A 199 4.26 -19.18 -33.73
N VAL A 200 3.77 -19.24 -34.96
CA VAL A 200 4.51 -19.81 -36.09
C VAL A 200 5.23 -18.65 -36.76
N SER A 201 6.54 -18.54 -36.58
CA SER A 201 7.32 -17.54 -37.31
C SER A 201 7.58 -18.04 -38.72
N ALA A 202 6.68 -17.76 -39.66
CA ALA A 202 6.98 -17.89 -41.09
C ALA A 202 7.67 -16.62 -41.64
N ASP A 203 7.50 -15.46 -40.97
CA ASP A 203 8.11 -14.19 -41.34
C ASP A 203 8.62 -13.46 -40.07
N PRO A 204 9.94 -13.24 -39.94
CA PRO A 204 10.51 -12.53 -38.79
C PRO A 204 10.13 -11.04 -38.71
N SER A 205 9.54 -10.46 -39.77
CA SER A 205 9.08 -9.06 -39.78
C SER A 205 7.64 -8.88 -39.30
N HIS A 206 6.84 -9.96 -39.26
CA HIS A 206 5.43 -9.96 -38.83
C HIS A 206 5.06 -11.27 -38.12
N PRO A 207 5.48 -11.47 -36.86
CA PRO A 207 5.16 -12.71 -36.17
C PRO A 207 3.65 -12.77 -35.88
N SER A 208 2.98 -13.80 -36.39
CA SER A 208 1.63 -14.17 -35.96
C SER A 208 1.75 -14.84 -34.59
N VAL A 209 1.67 -14.03 -33.54
CA VAL A 209 1.81 -14.48 -32.16
C VAL A 209 0.43 -14.59 -31.54
N LEU A 210 0.09 -15.76 -31.03
CA LEU A 210 -1.09 -16.00 -30.21
C LEU A 210 -0.67 -16.02 -28.75
N ARG A 211 -1.49 -15.45 -27.86
CA ARG A 211 -1.33 -15.66 -26.42
C ARG A 211 -1.61 -17.13 -26.13
N GLY A 212 -0.61 -17.84 -25.64
CA GLY A 212 -0.71 -19.26 -25.29
C GLY A 212 -1.39 -19.45 -23.93
N GLY A 213 -1.20 -18.49 -23.01
CA GLY A 213 -1.83 -18.48 -21.69
C GLY A 213 -1.09 -17.60 -20.70
N SER A 214 -1.45 -17.75 -19.43
CA SER A 214 -0.80 -17.06 -18.32
C SER A 214 -0.71 -17.92 -17.06
N LEU A 215 0.28 -17.65 -16.23
CA LEU A 215 0.52 -18.30 -14.94
C LEU A 215 0.77 -17.22 -13.89
N ARG A 216 0.11 -17.32 -12.72
CA ARG A 216 0.52 -16.53 -11.54
C ARG A 216 1.61 -17.28 -10.80
N VAL A 217 2.65 -16.54 -10.41
CA VAL A 217 3.75 -17.08 -9.62
C VAL A 217 3.27 -17.32 -8.20
N ASP A 218 3.43 -18.56 -7.76
CA ASP A 218 3.32 -18.98 -6.37
C ASP A 218 4.70 -19.56 -6.01
N LEU A 219 5.46 -18.84 -5.19
CA LEU A 219 6.83 -19.23 -4.83
C LEU A 219 6.87 -20.56 -4.07
N SER A 220 5.78 -20.96 -3.41
CA SER A 220 5.67 -22.25 -2.71
C SER A 220 5.57 -23.45 -3.66
N MET A 221 5.12 -23.21 -4.90
CA MET A 221 5.02 -24.23 -5.95
C MET A 221 6.29 -24.35 -6.80
N LEU A 222 7.24 -23.43 -6.64
CA LEU A 222 8.48 -23.49 -7.39
C LEU A 222 9.46 -24.47 -6.72
N PRO A 223 10.06 -25.42 -7.45
CA PRO A 223 11.03 -26.33 -6.88
C PRO A 223 12.19 -25.54 -6.28
N ALA A 224 12.59 -25.88 -5.05
CA ALA A 224 13.77 -25.32 -4.41
C ALA A 224 15.00 -25.51 -5.30
N LEU A 225 15.84 -24.48 -5.42
CA LEU A 225 17.10 -24.56 -6.15
C LEU A 225 17.93 -25.74 -5.64
N ARG A 226 18.43 -26.57 -6.57
CA ARG A 226 19.61 -27.40 -6.36
C ARG A 226 20.85 -26.64 -6.79
#